data_AF-A0AAV5LTG1-F1
#
_entry.id   AF-A0AAV5LTG1-F1
#
_cell.length_a   1.000
_cell.length_b   1.000
_cell.length_c   1.000
_cell.angle_alpha   90.00
_cell.angle_beta   90.00
_cell.angle_gamma   90.00
#
_symmetry.space_group_name_H-M   'P 1'
#
loop_
_entity.id
_entity.type
_entity.pdbx_description
1 polymer ?
#
loop_
_entity_poly.entity_id
_entity_poly.type
_entity_poly.pdbx_seq_one_letter_code
_entity_poly.pdbx_strand_id
1 'polypeptide(L)'
;MKVPVLNDLREEVQKTIKIRDKSLGEVANQQPFIPGLLPKIPGRFYHLFGKPIKLKGKEELLKNKETADKLYSHVKSEIEANIAYLLKKREEDPYKNIVDRTMYRAFYGSFHDIPAFDP
;
A
#
# COMPACT_ATOMS: atom_id res chain seq x y z
N MET A 1 7.81 26.38 13.54
CA MET A 1 7.58 27.78 13.10
C MET A 1 6.31 27.82 12.26
N LYS A 2 5.36 28.71 12.58
CA LYS A 2 4.12 28.94 11.81
C LYS A 2 4.41 30.02 10.77
N VAL A 3 4.62 29.63 9.51
CA VAL A 3 4.73 30.59 8.41
C VAL A 3 3.32 30.76 7.83
N PRO A 4 2.68 31.95 7.93
CA PRO A 4 1.26 32.13 7.63
C PRO A 4 0.89 31.73 6.19
N VAL A 5 1.73 32.12 5.23
CA VAL A 5 1.50 31.92 3.79
C VAL A 5 1.37 30.45 3.40
N LEU A 6 2.06 29.54 4.09
CA LEU A 6 1.98 28.10 3.82
C LEU A 6 0.63 27.50 4.20
N ASN A 7 -0.03 28.01 5.24
CA ASN A 7 -1.32 27.48 5.69
C ASN A 7 -2.44 27.89 4.73
N ASP A 8 -2.43 29.15 4.28
CA ASP A 8 -3.44 29.68 3.37
C ASP A 8 -3.37 28.98 2.00
N LEU A 9 -2.16 28.77 1.47
CA LEU A 9 -1.93 27.99 0.24
C LEU A 9 -2.38 26.53 0.39
N ARG A 10 -2.19 25.93 1.57
CA ARG A 10 -2.62 24.56 1.84
C ARG A 10 -4.15 24.44 1.82
N GLU A 11 -4.86 25.38 2.42
CA GLU A 11 -6.34 25.38 2.40
C GLU A 11 -6.89 25.59 0.98
N GLU A 12 -6.27 26.46 0.20
CA GLU A 12 -6.66 26.76 -1.19
C GLU A 12 -6.42 25.58 -2.13
N VAL A 13 -5.27 24.92 -2.00
CA VAL A 13 -4.95 23.70 -2.76
C VAL A 13 -5.85 22.53 -2.34
N GLN A 14 -6.17 22.38 -1.05
CA GLN A 14 -7.12 21.36 -0.57
C GLN A 14 -8.53 21.54 -1.12
N LYS A 15 -9.01 22.79 -1.27
CA LYS A 15 -10.29 23.08 -1.94
C LYS A 15 -10.26 22.71 -3.43
N THR A 16 -9.10 22.88 -4.08
CA THR A 16 -8.94 22.66 -5.52
C THR A 16 -8.73 21.19 -5.90
N ILE A 17 -8.08 20.38 -5.06
CA ILE A 17 -7.76 18.95 -5.32
C ILE A 17 -8.82 17.99 -4.75
N LYS A 18 -10.10 18.39 -4.64
CA LYS A 18 -11.20 17.47 -4.30
C LYS A 18 -11.60 16.56 -5.46
N ILE A 19 -10.64 15.81 -6.01
CA ILE A 19 -10.84 14.96 -7.20
C ILE A 19 -11.44 13.59 -6.80
N ARG A 20 -11.42 13.21 -5.51
CA ARG A 20 -12.01 11.96 -4.99
C ARG A 20 -12.68 12.17 -3.63
N ASP A 21 -13.90 12.72 -3.67
CA ASP A 21 -14.69 13.05 -2.47
C ASP A 21 -15.35 11.82 -1.78
N LYS A 22 -15.14 10.60 -2.28
CA LYS A 22 -15.83 9.37 -1.80
C LYS A 22 -14.96 8.35 -1.09
N SER A 23 -13.64 8.55 -1.00
CA SER A 23 -12.79 7.67 -0.19
C SER A 23 -12.92 8.05 1.28
N LEU A 24 -13.14 7.08 2.17
CA LEU A 24 -13.12 7.26 3.63
C LEU A 24 -11.82 6.69 4.21
N GLY A 25 -11.36 7.22 5.35
CA GLY A 25 -10.17 6.72 6.06
C GLY A 25 -8.83 7.26 5.54
N GLU A 26 -7.73 6.52 5.78
CA GLU A 26 -6.37 6.93 5.41
C GLU A 26 -6.20 7.26 3.92
N VAL A 27 -6.96 6.59 3.05
CA VAL A 27 -6.97 6.80 1.60
C VAL A 27 -7.46 8.20 1.23
N ALA A 28 -8.35 8.77 2.05
CA ALA A 28 -8.88 10.12 1.91
C ALA A 28 -7.91 11.20 2.39
N ASN A 29 -6.98 10.85 3.28
CA ASN A 29 -5.98 11.77 3.81
C ASN A 29 -4.82 11.94 2.81
N GLN A 30 -5.13 12.43 1.62
CA GLN A 30 -4.09 12.82 0.66
C GLN A 30 -3.63 14.23 1.02
N GLN A 31 -2.42 14.33 1.58
CA GLN A 31 -1.77 15.63 1.72
C GLN A 31 -1.54 16.21 0.32
N PRO A 32 -1.95 17.46 0.05
CA PRO A 32 -1.73 18.08 -1.24
C PRO A 32 -0.22 18.13 -1.53
N PHE A 33 0.19 17.58 -2.67
CA PHE A 33 1.56 17.66 -3.13
C PHE A 33 1.77 19.05 -3.75
N ILE A 34 2.57 19.89 -3.09
CA ILE A 34 2.95 21.21 -3.60
C ILE A 34 4.34 21.04 -4.25
N PRO A 35 4.44 21.09 -5.59
CA PRO A 35 5.71 20.97 -6.29
C PRO A 35 6.71 22.02 -5.78
N GLY A 36 7.93 21.60 -5.47
CA GLY A 36 9.01 22.49 -5.02
C GLY A 36 9.06 22.79 -3.52
N LEU A 37 8.00 22.49 -2.74
CA LEU A 37 7.95 22.83 -1.32
C LEU A 37 8.04 21.61 -0.39
N LEU A 38 7.36 20.50 -0.74
CA LEU A 38 7.36 19.26 0.04
C LEU A 38 7.50 18.06 -0.91
N PRO A 39 8.71 17.48 -1.07
CA PRO A 39 8.87 16.27 -1.87
C PRO A 39 8.06 15.14 -1.24
N LYS A 40 7.24 14.46 -2.04
CA LYS A 40 6.51 13.27 -1.58
C LYS A 40 7.51 12.15 -1.37
N ILE A 41 7.76 11.77 -0.12
CA ILE A 41 8.69 10.70 0.22
C ILE A 41 8.00 9.35 -0.07
N PRO A 42 8.50 8.53 -1.02
CA PRO A 42 7.91 7.24 -1.31
C PRO A 42 8.23 6.26 -0.16
N GLY A 43 7.18 5.64 0.40
CA GLY A 43 7.33 4.53 1.34
C GLY A 43 7.82 3.25 0.64
N ARG A 44 8.18 2.23 1.43
CA ARG A 44 8.46 0.88 0.90
C ARG A 44 7.18 0.24 0.33
N PHE A 45 7.30 -0.49 -0.77
CA PHE A 45 6.22 -1.29 -1.33
C PHE A 45 6.26 -2.71 -0.76
N TYR A 46 5.10 -3.21 -0.32
CA TYR A 46 4.94 -4.56 0.23
C TYR A 46 4.08 -5.37 -0.75
N HIS A 47 4.56 -6.57 -1.11
CA HIS A 47 3.85 -7.49 -1.98
C HIS A 47 3.97 -8.91 -1.41
N LEU A 48 2.88 -9.68 -1.48
CA LEU A 48 2.83 -11.08 -1.09
C LEU A 48 2.10 -11.85 -2.20
N PHE A 49 2.77 -12.84 -2.77
CA PHE A 49 2.19 -13.70 -3.79
C PHE A 49 1.57 -14.93 -3.12
N GLY A 50 0.24 -15.03 -3.22
CA GLY A 50 -0.49 -16.19 -2.73
C GLY A 50 -0.36 -17.41 -3.64
N LYS A 51 -1.02 -18.50 -3.25
CA LYS A 51 -1.07 -19.73 -4.04
C LYS A 51 -1.79 -19.49 -5.37
N PRO A 52 -1.32 -20.09 -6.49
CA PRO A 52 -1.98 -19.93 -7.77
C PRO A 52 -3.34 -20.64 -7.80
N ILE A 53 -4.34 -19.97 -8.38
CA ILE A 53 -5.69 -20.51 -8.55
C ILE A 53 -5.71 -21.38 -9.82
N LYS A 54 -5.63 -22.70 -9.65
CA LYS A 54 -5.67 -23.65 -10.77
C LYS A 54 -7.12 -23.91 -11.20
N LEU A 55 -7.50 -23.37 -12.36
CA LEU A 55 -8.82 -23.55 -12.98
C LEU A 55 -8.84 -24.57 -14.13
N LYS A 56 -7.68 -24.93 -14.68
CA LYS A 56 -7.57 -25.91 -15.77
C LYS A 56 -8.15 -27.26 -15.35
N GLY A 57 -9.07 -27.80 -16.14
CA GLY A 57 -9.75 -29.07 -15.86
C GLY A 57 -10.91 -28.99 -14.85
N LYS A 58 -11.31 -27.78 -14.44
CA LYS A 58 -12.40 -27.52 -13.48
C LYS A 58 -13.56 -26.74 -14.11
N GLU A 59 -13.83 -26.98 -15.39
CA GLU A 59 -14.88 -26.25 -16.15
C GLU A 59 -16.28 -26.42 -15.53
N GLU A 60 -16.56 -27.59 -14.95
CA GLU A 60 -17.80 -27.87 -14.21
C GLU A 60 -18.03 -26.93 -13.01
N LEU A 61 -16.95 -26.49 -12.34
CA LEU A 61 -17.05 -25.54 -11.21
C LEU A 61 -17.48 -24.13 -11.65
N LEU A 62 -17.28 -23.79 -12.92
CA LEU A 62 -17.68 -22.52 -13.50
C LEU A 62 -19.12 -22.55 -14.03
N LYS A 63 -19.64 -23.73 -14.37
CA LYS A 63 -21.03 -23.89 -14.86
C LYS A 63 -22.06 -23.76 -13.73
N ASN A 64 -21.70 -24.16 -12.50
CA ASN A 64 -22.57 -24.05 -11.34
C ASN A 64 -22.24 -22.78 -10.53
N LYS A 65 -23.25 -21.93 -10.35
CA LYS A 65 -23.14 -20.67 -9.62
C LYS A 65 -22.72 -20.88 -8.15
N GLU A 66 -23.30 -21.85 -7.46
CA GLU A 66 -22.99 -22.08 -6.03
C GLU A 66 -21.54 -22.50 -5.81
N THR A 67 -21.00 -23.33 -6.71
CA THR A 67 -19.59 -23.74 -6.63
C THR A 67 -18.64 -22.60 -6.96
N ALA A 68 -19.00 -21.75 -7.93
CA ALA A 68 -18.24 -20.55 -8.25
C ALA A 68 -18.24 -19.55 -7.09
N ASP A 69 -19.39 -19.34 -6.43
CA ASP A 69 -19.52 -18.44 -5.28
C ASP A 69 -18.69 -18.94 -4.07
N LYS A 70 -18.64 -20.26 -3.84
CA LYS A 70 -17.77 -20.87 -2.82
C LYS A 70 -16.29 -20.65 -3.13
N LEU A 71 -15.87 -20.87 -4.37
CA LEU A 71 -14.49 -20.63 -4.80
C LEU A 71 -14.11 -19.15 -4.66
N TYR A 72 -14.99 -18.25 -5.09
CA TYR A 72 -14.79 -16.81 -4.97
C TYR A 72 -14.62 -16.40 -3.50
N SER A 73 -15.52 -16.86 -2.63
CA SER A 73 -15.47 -16.52 -1.19
C SER A 73 -14.19 -17.03 -0.53
N HIS A 74 -13.74 -18.23 -0.91
CA HIS A 74 -12.47 -18.78 -0.45
C HIS A 74 -11.28 -17.92 -0.90
N VAL A 75 -11.16 -17.62 -2.19
CA VAL A 75 -10.08 -16.76 -2.73
C VAL A 75 -10.10 -15.37 -2.09
N LYS A 76 -11.29 -14.80 -1.89
CA LYS A 76 -11.45 -13.51 -1.22
C LYS A 76 -10.88 -13.56 0.20
N SER A 77 -11.19 -14.60 0.97
CA SER A 77 -10.67 -14.76 2.33
C SER A 77 -9.14 -14.91 2.37
N GLU A 78 -8.54 -15.59 1.40
CA GLU A 78 -7.08 -15.70 1.27
C GLU A 78 -6.44 -14.33 0.98
N ILE A 79 -7.05 -13.54 0.09
CA ILE A 79 -6.57 -12.19 -0.23
C ILE A 79 -6.67 -11.26 0.99
N GLU A 80 -7.79 -11.31 1.72
CA GLU A 80 -7.98 -10.52 2.94
C GLU A 80 -6.92 -10.87 4.01
N ALA A 81 -6.63 -12.16 4.20
CA ALA A 81 -5.57 -12.61 5.09
C ALA A 81 -4.17 -12.10 4.66
N ASN A 82 -3.86 -12.15 3.36
CA ASN A 82 -2.61 -11.64 2.82
C ASN A 82 -2.47 -10.12 3.02
N ILE A 83 -3.55 -9.36 2.82
CA ILE A 83 -3.57 -7.92 3.06
C ILE A 83 -3.35 -7.62 4.54
N ALA A 84 -4.04 -8.33 5.44
CA ALA A 84 -3.88 -8.17 6.88
C ALA A 84 -2.44 -8.46 7.32
N TYR A 85 -1.82 -9.50 6.76
CA TYR A 85 -0.40 -9.80 6.98
C TYR A 85 0.51 -8.65 6.53
N LEU A 86 0.32 -8.13 5.31
CA LEU A 86 1.14 -7.04 4.78
C LEU A 86 0.99 -5.74 5.59
N LEU A 87 -0.23 -5.43 6.06
CA LEU A 87 -0.48 -4.28 6.91
C LEU A 87 0.27 -4.42 8.24
N LYS A 88 0.19 -5.58 8.89
CA LYS A 88 0.95 -5.88 10.11
C LYS A 88 2.46 -5.74 9.89
N LYS A 89 3.00 -6.33 8.81
CA LYS A 89 4.43 -6.23 8.49
C LYS A 89 4.87 -4.81 8.17
N ARG A 90 3.99 -3.99 7.58
CA ARG A 90 4.26 -2.57 7.34
C ARG A 90 4.33 -1.75 8.62
N GLU A 91 3.59 -2.13 9.66
CA GLU A 91 3.69 -1.48 10.97
C GLU A 91 4.96 -1.89 11.72
N GLU A 92 5.36 -3.16 11.60
CA GLU A 92 6.55 -3.74 12.24
C GLU A 92 7.88 -3.39 11.52
N ASP A 93 7.84 -2.85 10.29
CA ASP A 93 9.04 -2.65 9.46
C ASP A 93 9.91 -1.48 9.94
N PRO A 94 11.15 -1.72 10.42
CA PRO A 94 12.07 -0.65 10.82
C PRO A 94 12.58 0.17 9.61
N TYR A 95 12.41 -0.35 8.39
CA TYR A 95 12.88 0.27 7.15
C TYR A 95 11.73 0.85 6.30
N LYS A 96 10.57 1.13 6.92
CA LYS A 96 9.40 1.71 6.25
C LYS A 96 9.71 3.07 5.59
N ASN A 97 10.55 3.88 6.22
CA ASN A 97 10.91 5.22 5.75
C ASN A 97 12.10 5.18 4.80
N ILE A 98 12.23 6.20 3.93
CA ILE A 98 13.38 6.29 3.04
C ILE A 98 14.68 6.57 3.80
N VAL A 99 14.61 7.34 4.89
CA VAL A 99 15.79 7.73 5.69
C VAL A 99 16.44 6.50 6.31
N ASP A 100 15.64 5.65 6.97
CA ASP A 100 16.11 4.42 7.61
C ASP A 100 16.75 3.46 6.58
N ARG A 101 16.17 3.38 5.38
CA ARG A 101 16.72 2.61 4.25
C ARG A 101 18.04 3.17 3.73
N THR A 102 18.13 4.49 3.57
CA THR A 102 19.36 5.15 3.13
C THR A 102 20.47 4.95 4.16
N MET A 103 20.13 5.04 5.45
CA MET A 103 21.07 4.81 6.56
C MET A 103 21.57 3.36 6.57
N TYR A 104 20.66 2.37 6.46
CA TYR A 104 21.03 0.96 6.36
C TYR A 104 21.97 0.71 5.18
N ARG A 105 21.65 1.22 3.99
CA ARG A 105 22.49 1.05 2.80
C ARG A 105 23.87 1.72 2.94
N ALA A 106 23.95 2.83 3.68
CA ALA A 106 25.22 3.51 3.95
C ALA A 106 26.14 2.69 4.86
N PHE A 107 25.59 2.03 5.89
CA PHE A 107 26.37 1.22 6.83
C PHE A 107 26.69 -0.19 6.33
N TYR A 108 25.76 -0.83 5.61
CA TYR A 108 25.88 -2.23 5.18
C TYR A 108 26.27 -2.38 3.71
N GLY A 109 26.49 -1.28 2.99
CA GLY A 109 26.96 -1.26 1.61
C GLY A 109 25.84 -1.34 0.56
N SER A 110 26.15 -0.84 -0.64
CA SER A 110 25.18 -0.64 -1.73
C SER A 110 24.63 -1.93 -2.36
N PHE A 111 25.24 -3.08 -2.05
CA PHE A 111 24.92 -4.40 -2.60
C PHE A 111 24.04 -5.26 -1.69
N HIS A 112 23.68 -4.77 -0.50
CA HIS A 112 22.81 -5.51 0.42
C HIS A 112 21.38 -5.00 0.30
N ASP A 113 20.51 -5.85 -0.22
CA ASP A 113 19.08 -5.62 -0.23
C ASP A 113 18.55 -5.60 1.21
N ILE A 114 17.54 -4.77 1.44
CA ILE A 114 16.88 -4.67 2.74
C ILE A 114 16.23 -6.02 3.05
N PRO A 115 16.36 -6.56 4.27
CA PRO A 115 15.74 -7.82 4.65
C PRO A 115 14.24 -7.86 4.28
N ALA A 116 13.84 -8.94 3.62
CA ALA A 116 12.45 -9.23 3.31
C ALA A 116 11.79 -10.02 4.45
N PHE A 117 10.46 -9.99 4.50
CA PHE A 117 9.70 -10.80 5.45
C PHE A 117 9.52 -12.21 4.91
N ASP A 118 9.47 -13.18 5.83
CA ASP A 118 9.12 -14.56 5.47
C ASP A 118 7.66 -14.66 5.00
N PRO A 119 7.35 -15.48 3.99
CA PRO A 119 6.00 -15.71 3.49
C PRO A 119 5.16 -16.63 4.39
#